data_AF-A0A939GEL7-F1
#
_entry.id   AF-A0A939GEL7-F1
#
_cell.length_a   1.000
_cell.length_b   1.000
_cell.length_c   1.000
_cell.angle_alpha   90.00
_cell.angle_beta   90.00
_cell.angle_gamma   90.00
#
_symmetry.space_group_name_H-M   'P 1'
#
loop_
_entity.id
_entity.type
_entity.pdbx_description
1 polymer ?
#
loop_
_entity_poly.entity_id
_entity_poly.type
_entity_poly.pdbx_seq_one_letter_code
_entity_poly.pdbx_strand_id
1 'polypeptide(L)'
;MDTVTALLAQGAQFIVDKNYAEARRLYSELIAQDPKNQNAWLGWGNAYFLEEKYEEAKKIFEDANLELPDNQLILASIGGCLRQLGRDEEAEVFKRNIEEAIFKTSVDELIKAIELSVDRAKVADYITELEKIYAQSSIPPAIEGINSVAWLANYMGRLCLERKKPDLAIVSFVKAIEKEPDYAEAYAGWGHALYIKVQDAEAFEKYKISLSKNPSPKLAYEILQKIGGMQGKTEQEHYQQYVIDTLQAKPDLVLPLNRDLLIGDNQARLKQYEKAIEAYENAKRIKPDQQSIYVPLAKAYHEVKKYDKERENLRTSLHYTTQQIITTQQQTTDLEERIKQADDTGPTIKESVDKSSEANVSQLTDDLTKRKQELADLEYKAGQLLLDLNEDVTDVWNYWQKTIDAAPASENTRKIADAMYDRHIWEKAVTTYKVYLKNNKSAPDPYSLVYVGIALSCQYQYEQSENYLKKALAVLGNHQVLAHIWLGHLNTDKRMFPKAEDHYRAAFRLDSTSYQVIEALVSLLSGQKKTKDALEVCEKAMDKYVKTAPVADKEEERMAEVFYLKGNVYLDSGELEEAKECYRMAINKDGKHVLARHNMSFILEKQGRYGEARDEWGRVAQSYNEHTLNLT
;
A
#
# COMPACT_ATOMS: atom_id res chain seq x y z
N MET A 1 50.95 -10.58 -32.42
CA MET A 1 49.79 -11.17 -31.72
C MET A 1 50.26 -11.47 -30.31
N ASP A 2 49.61 -10.89 -29.31
CA ASP A 2 49.94 -11.16 -27.91
C ASP A 2 49.78 -12.64 -27.58
N THR A 3 50.73 -13.18 -26.82
CA THR A 3 50.78 -14.60 -26.41
C THR A 3 49.49 -15.04 -25.71
N VAL A 4 48.85 -14.14 -24.97
CA VAL A 4 47.55 -14.37 -24.30
C VAL A 4 46.42 -14.57 -25.31
N THR A 5 46.37 -13.78 -26.38
CA THR A 5 45.33 -13.90 -27.42
C THR A 5 45.45 -15.23 -28.18
N ALA A 6 46.67 -15.71 -28.43
CA ALA A 6 46.90 -17.01 -29.06
C ALA A 6 46.44 -18.17 -28.15
N LEU A 7 46.69 -18.08 -26.84
CA LEU A 7 46.26 -19.10 -25.88
C LEU A 7 44.74 -19.09 -25.66
N LEU A 8 44.08 -17.92 -25.66
CA LEU A 8 42.62 -17.83 -25.62
C LEU A 8 41.97 -18.48 -26.86
N ALA A 9 42.53 -18.23 -28.05
CA ALA A 9 42.06 -18.85 -29.29
C ALA A 9 42.29 -20.37 -29.31
N GLN A 10 43.41 -20.83 -28.75
CA GLN A 10 43.69 -22.26 -28.58
C GLN A 10 42.69 -22.92 -27.61
N GLY A 11 42.37 -22.25 -26.49
CA GLY A 11 41.34 -22.71 -25.56
C GLY A 11 39.97 -22.83 -26.24
N ALA A 12 39.62 -21.85 -27.07
CA ALA A 12 38.36 -21.88 -27.82
C ALA A 12 38.34 -23.02 -28.86
N GLN A 13 39.48 -23.31 -29.49
CA GLN A 13 39.60 -24.47 -30.38
C GLN A 13 39.37 -25.79 -29.63
N PHE A 14 39.92 -25.94 -28.42
CA PHE A 14 39.66 -27.13 -27.60
C PHE A 14 38.18 -27.27 -27.22
N ILE A 15 37.45 -26.15 -27.00
CA ILE A 15 36.00 -26.18 -26.80
C ILE A 15 35.27 -26.69 -28.06
N VAL A 16 35.64 -26.20 -29.24
CA VAL A 16 35.07 -26.64 -30.53
C VAL A 16 35.33 -28.13 -30.77
N ASP A 17 36.53 -28.59 -30.45
CA ASP A 17 36.94 -29.99 -30.57
C ASP A 17 36.35 -30.89 -29.46
N LYS A 18 35.51 -30.33 -28.57
CA LYS A 18 34.92 -30.98 -27.39
C LYS A 18 35.94 -31.56 -26.40
N ASN A 19 37.18 -31.07 -26.46
CA ASN A 19 38.22 -31.41 -25.50
C ASN A 19 38.15 -30.45 -24.30
N TYR A 20 37.07 -30.55 -23.53
CA TYR A 20 36.79 -29.63 -22.43
C TYR A 20 37.85 -29.69 -21.31
N ALA A 21 38.48 -30.84 -21.09
CA ALA A 21 39.52 -31.00 -20.06
C ALA A 21 40.77 -30.14 -20.35
N GLU A 22 41.28 -30.19 -21.58
CA GLU A 22 42.42 -29.35 -21.98
C GLU A 22 42.05 -27.87 -22.08
N ALA A 23 40.82 -27.55 -22.50
CA ALA A 23 40.32 -26.18 -22.46
C ALA A 23 40.33 -25.62 -21.03
N ARG A 24 39.80 -26.36 -20.05
CA ARG A 24 39.80 -25.97 -18.63
C ARG A 24 41.19 -25.79 -18.06
N ARG A 25 42.11 -26.72 -18.35
CA ARG A 25 43.51 -26.60 -17.89
C ARG A 25 44.13 -25.31 -18.40
N LEU A 26 44.00 -25.05 -19.69
CA LEU A 26 44.55 -23.85 -20.32
C LEU A 26 43.94 -22.55 -19.79
N TYR A 27 42.60 -22.50 -19.63
CA TYR A 27 41.94 -21.34 -19.05
C TYR A 27 42.29 -21.12 -17.58
N SER A 28 42.45 -22.18 -16.78
CA SER A 28 42.89 -22.07 -15.39
C SER A 28 44.33 -21.54 -15.27
N GLU A 29 45.22 -21.92 -16.19
CA GLU A 29 46.60 -21.39 -16.26
C GLU A 29 46.62 -19.90 -16.65
N LEU A 30 45.71 -19.48 -17.55
CA LEU A 30 45.55 -18.08 -17.94
C LEU A 30 45.01 -17.23 -16.78
N ILE A 31 44.06 -17.75 -15.99
CA ILE A 31 43.52 -17.06 -14.82
C ILE A 31 44.56 -16.95 -13.71
N ALA A 32 45.39 -17.97 -13.50
CA ALA A 32 46.47 -17.92 -12.53
C ALA A 32 47.52 -16.84 -12.86
N GLN A 33 47.68 -16.50 -14.15
CA GLN A 33 48.57 -15.43 -14.62
C GLN A 33 47.90 -14.06 -14.58
N ASP A 34 46.62 -13.99 -14.95
CA ASP A 34 45.81 -12.77 -14.92
C ASP A 34 44.39 -13.09 -14.42
N PRO A 35 44.16 -12.95 -13.09
CA PRO A 35 42.84 -13.17 -12.49
C PRO A 35 41.75 -12.22 -13.01
N LYS A 36 42.12 -11.13 -13.69
CA LYS A 36 41.17 -10.18 -14.27
C LYS A 36 40.84 -10.49 -15.75
N ASN A 37 41.35 -11.59 -16.30
CA ASN A 37 41.08 -11.98 -17.67
C ASN A 37 39.69 -12.59 -17.83
N GLN A 38 38.72 -11.75 -18.20
CA GLN A 38 37.32 -12.14 -18.40
C GLN A 38 37.14 -13.31 -19.39
N ASN A 39 37.88 -13.32 -20.50
CA ASN A 39 37.73 -14.35 -21.52
C ASN A 39 38.22 -15.72 -21.05
N ALA A 40 39.22 -15.75 -20.17
CA ALA A 40 39.68 -16.99 -19.57
C ALA A 40 38.66 -17.55 -18.57
N TRP A 41 38.06 -16.70 -17.73
CA TRP A 41 36.96 -17.08 -16.83
C TRP A 41 35.74 -17.61 -17.58
N LEU A 42 35.32 -16.90 -18.64
CA LEU A 42 34.21 -17.33 -19.50
C LEU A 42 34.50 -18.66 -20.19
N GLY A 43 35.70 -18.82 -20.74
CA GLY A 43 36.14 -20.07 -21.35
C GLY A 43 36.12 -21.25 -20.39
N TRP A 44 36.55 -21.05 -19.14
CA TRP A 44 36.54 -22.10 -18.12
C TRP A 44 35.13 -22.51 -17.72
N GLY A 45 34.27 -21.55 -17.35
CA GLY A 45 32.89 -21.85 -16.95
C GLY A 45 32.07 -22.44 -18.10
N ASN A 46 32.26 -21.96 -19.34
CA ASN A 46 31.59 -22.50 -20.53
C ASN A 46 31.99 -23.94 -20.83
N ALA A 47 33.22 -24.35 -20.53
CA ALA A 47 33.66 -25.74 -20.67
C ALA A 47 32.87 -26.69 -19.76
N TYR A 48 32.48 -26.25 -18.56
CA TYR A 48 31.60 -27.03 -17.67
C TYR A 48 30.14 -26.95 -18.11
N PHE A 49 29.68 -25.77 -18.54
CA PHE A 49 28.33 -25.57 -19.02
C PHE A 49 27.99 -26.45 -20.23
N LEU A 50 28.91 -26.55 -21.20
CA LEU A 50 28.76 -27.39 -22.39
C LEU A 50 28.86 -28.90 -22.10
N GLU A 51 29.39 -29.29 -20.94
CA GLU A 51 29.34 -30.66 -20.42
C GLU A 51 28.08 -30.92 -19.57
N GLU A 52 27.12 -29.99 -19.54
CA GLU A 52 25.89 -30.04 -18.74
C GLU A 52 26.13 -30.10 -17.22
N LYS A 53 27.32 -29.69 -16.77
CA LYS A 53 27.73 -29.62 -15.36
C LYS A 53 27.43 -28.22 -14.82
N TYR A 54 26.15 -27.93 -14.64
CA TYR A 54 25.67 -26.58 -14.37
C TYR A 54 26.03 -26.04 -12.98
N GLU A 55 26.13 -26.88 -11.94
CA GLU A 55 26.56 -26.43 -10.60
C GLU A 55 28.06 -26.10 -10.57
N GLU A 56 28.88 -26.89 -11.25
CA GLU A 56 30.31 -26.63 -11.38
C GLU A 56 30.57 -25.39 -12.22
N ALA A 57 29.83 -25.22 -13.34
CA ALA A 57 29.89 -24.01 -14.14
C ALA A 57 29.49 -22.77 -13.32
N LYS A 58 28.38 -22.86 -12.57
CA LYS A 58 27.92 -21.80 -11.66
C LYS A 58 28.99 -21.41 -10.66
N LYS A 59 29.63 -22.38 -9.99
CA LYS A 59 30.70 -22.10 -9.02
C LYS A 59 31.87 -21.36 -9.64
N ILE A 60 32.31 -21.76 -10.83
CA ILE A 60 33.39 -21.07 -11.56
C ILE A 60 32.99 -19.63 -11.90
N PHE A 61 31.73 -19.40 -12.28
CA PHE A 61 31.25 -18.04 -12.55
C PHE A 61 31.05 -17.21 -11.27
N GLU A 62 30.69 -17.82 -10.13
CA GLU A 62 30.64 -17.15 -8.82
C GLU A 62 32.03 -16.74 -8.35
N ASP A 63 33.02 -17.62 -8.51
CA ASP A 63 34.43 -17.31 -8.24
C ASP A 63 34.92 -16.17 -9.17
N ALA A 64 34.57 -16.22 -10.46
CA ALA A 64 34.87 -15.15 -11.40
C ALA A 64 34.21 -13.81 -11.00
N ASN A 65 33.02 -13.84 -10.39
CA ASN A 65 32.31 -12.64 -9.94
C ASN A 65 32.93 -12.00 -8.69
N LEU A 66 33.70 -12.75 -7.89
CA LEU A 66 34.50 -12.18 -6.80
C LEU A 66 35.67 -11.36 -7.33
N GLU A 67 36.31 -11.83 -8.40
CA GLU A 67 37.48 -11.17 -9.03
C GLU A 67 37.09 -10.06 -10.00
N LEU A 68 35.96 -10.24 -10.70
CA LEU A 68 35.38 -9.33 -11.67
C LEU A 68 33.94 -8.94 -11.23
N PRO A 69 33.79 -8.20 -10.13
CA PRO A 69 32.48 -7.77 -9.66
C PRO A 69 31.79 -6.92 -10.75
N ASP A 70 30.46 -7.05 -10.83
CA ASP A 70 29.60 -6.35 -11.79
C ASP A 70 29.88 -6.68 -13.28
N ASN A 71 30.63 -7.76 -13.56
CA ASN A 71 30.90 -8.18 -14.92
C ASN A 71 29.67 -8.86 -15.56
N GLN A 72 29.11 -8.22 -16.57
CA GLN A 72 27.84 -8.58 -17.20
C GLN A 72 27.84 -9.99 -17.82
N LEU A 73 28.94 -10.39 -18.47
CA LEU A 73 29.03 -11.72 -19.10
C LEU A 73 29.11 -12.82 -18.04
N ILE A 74 29.79 -12.56 -16.92
CA ILE A 74 29.90 -13.49 -15.80
C ILE A 74 28.54 -13.62 -15.09
N LEU A 75 27.89 -12.51 -14.75
CA LEU A 75 26.55 -12.50 -14.14
C LEU A 75 25.52 -13.19 -15.05
N ALA A 76 25.56 -12.97 -16.37
CA ALA A 76 24.69 -13.64 -17.34
C ALA A 76 24.92 -15.15 -17.37
N SER A 77 26.18 -15.57 -17.22
CA SER A 77 26.56 -16.98 -17.18
C SER A 77 26.10 -17.68 -15.89
N ILE A 78 26.14 -16.99 -14.73
CA ILE A 78 25.53 -17.48 -13.47
C ILE A 78 24.02 -17.65 -13.64
N GLY A 79 23.34 -16.62 -14.16
CA GLY A 79 21.89 -16.68 -14.42
C GLY A 79 21.52 -17.82 -15.38
N GLY A 80 22.32 -18.03 -16.43
CA GLY A 80 22.16 -19.16 -17.36
C GLY A 80 22.28 -20.53 -16.68
N CYS A 81 23.24 -20.69 -15.77
CA CYS A 81 23.40 -21.93 -14.99
C CYS A 81 22.19 -22.16 -14.05
N LEU A 82 21.74 -21.13 -13.35
CA LEU A 82 20.60 -21.21 -12.42
C LEU A 82 19.31 -21.65 -13.13
N ARG A 83 19.07 -21.18 -14.35
CA ARG A 83 17.91 -21.63 -15.15
C ARG A 83 17.99 -23.09 -15.56
N GLN A 84 19.14 -23.57 -16.00
CA GLN A 84 19.31 -25.00 -16.32
C GLN A 84 19.14 -25.89 -15.08
N LEU A 85 19.37 -25.33 -13.89
CA LEU A 85 19.12 -25.98 -12.60
C LEU A 85 17.67 -25.85 -12.10
N GLY A 86 16.78 -25.16 -12.84
CA GLY A 86 15.39 -24.91 -12.43
C GLY A 86 15.24 -23.89 -11.29
N ARG A 87 16.26 -23.07 -11.03
CA ARG A 87 16.32 -22.04 -9.97
C ARG A 87 16.00 -20.66 -10.55
N ASP A 88 14.83 -20.54 -11.17
CA ASP A 88 14.44 -19.36 -11.97
C ASP A 88 14.33 -18.07 -11.14
N GLU A 89 13.92 -18.17 -9.86
CA GLU A 89 13.82 -17.00 -8.97
C GLU A 89 15.19 -16.38 -8.68
N GLU A 90 16.22 -17.22 -8.50
CA GLU A 90 17.58 -16.76 -8.28
C GLU A 90 18.18 -16.20 -9.57
N ALA A 91 17.87 -16.81 -10.72
CA ALA A 91 18.29 -16.30 -12.02
C ALA A 91 17.77 -14.86 -12.29
N GLU A 92 16.56 -14.54 -11.84
CA GLU A 92 16.00 -13.18 -11.95
C GLU A 92 16.74 -12.15 -11.08
N VAL A 93 17.36 -12.55 -9.96
CA VAL A 93 18.23 -11.66 -9.16
C VAL A 93 19.48 -11.28 -9.95
N PHE A 94 20.12 -12.25 -10.61
CA PHE A 94 21.29 -11.97 -11.44
C PHE A 94 20.94 -11.13 -12.67
N LYS A 95 19.78 -11.36 -13.28
CA LYS A 95 19.24 -10.48 -14.33
C LYS A 95 19.06 -9.05 -13.84
N ARG A 96 18.52 -8.86 -12.63
CA ARG A 96 18.42 -7.54 -12.00
C ARG A 96 19.80 -6.91 -11.71
N ASN A 97 20.79 -7.70 -11.29
CA ASN A 97 22.14 -7.19 -11.05
C ASN A 97 22.83 -6.78 -12.35
N ILE A 98 22.60 -7.50 -13.44
CA ILE A 98 23.01 -7.11 -14.79
C ILE A 98 22.32 -5.81 -15.21
N GLU A 99 21.01 -5.69 -14.97
CA GLU A 99 20.22 -4.47 -15.17
C GLU A 99 20.76 -3.28 -14.34
N GLU A 100 21.16 -3.46 -13.09
CA GLU A 100 21.73 -2.41 -12.24
C GLU A 100 23.17 -2.06 -12.67
N ALA A 101 24.00 -3.05 -13.03
CA ALA A 101 25.39 -2.86 -13.44
C ALA A 101 25.56 -2.23 -14.84
N ILE A 102 24.69 -2.57 -15.82
CA ILE A 102 24.76 -2.00 -17.18
C ILE A 102 24.41 -0.51 -17.17
N PHE A 103 23.46 -0.09 -16.34
CA PHE A 103 22.71 1.14 -16.58
C PHE A 103 22.91 2.26 -15.55
N LYS A 104 23.53 2.00 -14.39
CA LYS A 104 23.62 3.01 -13.31
C LYS A 104 24.27 4.34 -13.73
N THR A 105 25.29 4.33 -14.59
CA THR A 105 25.99 5.57 -14.97
C THR A 105 25.41 6.22 -16.24
N SER A 106 25.11 5.42 -17.27
CA SER A 106 24.63 5.90 -18.58
C SER A 106 23.13 6.19 -18.60
N VAL A 107 22.31 5.48 -17.82
CA VAL A 107 20.86 5.75 -17.72
C VAL A 107 20.55 6.88 -16.76
N ASP A 108 21.39 7.12 -15.74
CA ASP A 108 21.23 8.29 -14.88
C ASP A 108 21.52 9.60 -15.61
N GLU A 109 22.56 9.64 -16.45
CA GLU A 109 22.85 10.78 -17.33
C GLU A 109 21.76 11.00 -18.38
N LEU A 110 21.24 9.91 -18.95
CA LEU A 110 20.12 9.90 -19.88
C LEU A 110 18.82 10.42 -19.27
N ILE A 111 18.43 9.89 -18.11
CA ILE A 111 17.22 10.32 -17.41
C ILE A 111 17.37 11.79 -17.00
N LYS A 112 18.56 12.23 -16.59
CA LYS A 112 18.86 13.64 -16.30
C LYS A 112 18.79 14.53 -17.55
N ALA A 113 19.21 14.05 -18.71
CA ALA A 113 19.07 14.75 -19.99
C ALA A 113 17.61 14.84 -20.48
N ILE A 114 16.82 13.77 -20.28
CA ILE A 114 15.37 13.74 -20.55
C ILE A 114 14.63 14.68 -19.58
N GLU A 115 15.03 14.70 -18.31
CA GLU A 115 14.54 15.61 -17.27
C GLU A 115 14.74 17.07 -17.61
N LEU A 116 15.93 17.42 -18.12
CA LEU A 116 16.29 18.78 -18.50
C LEU A 116 15.60 19.26 -19.78
N SER A 117 15.07 18.36 -20.60
CA SER A 117 14.62 18.69 -21.96
C SER A 117 13.11 18.67 -22.17
N VAL A 118 12.30 18.08 -21.27
CA VAL A 118 10.81 18.08 -21.29
C VAL A 118 10.18 17.55 -22.59
N ASP A 119 10.98 17.07 -23.55
CA ASP A 119 10.53 16.83 -24.92
C ASP A 119 10.37 15.33 -25.21
N ARG A 120 9.13 14.89 -25.45
CA ARG A 120 8.79 13.50 -25.77
C ARG A 120 9.51 13.00 -27.02
N ALA A 121 9.86 13.89 -27.97
CA ALA A 121 10.59 13.52 -29.18
C ALA A 121 12.02 13.07 -28.88
N LYS A 122 12.67 13.67 -27.87
CA LYS A 122 14.07 13.37 -27.52
C LYS A 122 14.25 12.01 -26.86
N VAL A 123 13.23 11.46 -26.20
CA VAL A 123 13.26 10.11 -25.61
C VAL A 123 13.42 9.05 -26.71
N ALA A 124 12.71 9.22 -27.84
CA ALA A 124 12.79 8.30 -28.97
C ALA A 124 14.17 8.36 -29.66
N ASP A 125 14.72 9.56 -29.84
CA ASP A 125 16.06 9.77 -30.40
C ASP A 125 17.16 9.17 -29.50
N TYR A 126 17.00 9.25 -28.19
CA TYR A 126 18.00 8.74 -27.25
C TYR A 126 17.91 7.24 -27.02
N ILE A 127 16.70 6.63 -27.05
CA ILE A 127 16.59 5.17 -27.13
C ILE A 127 17.34 4.67 -28.36
N THR A 128 17.22 5.36 -29.49
CA THR A 128 17.96 5.08 -30.73
C THR A 128 19.49 5.22 -30.57
N GLU A 129 19.96 6.15 -29.73
CA GLU A 129 21.39 6.28 -29.43
C GLU A 129 21.91 5.16 -28.52
N LEU A 130 21.11 4.73 -27.53
CA LEU A 130 21.42 3.54 -26.74
C LEU A 130 21.42 2.26 -27.59
N GLU A 131 20.61 2.18 -28.65
CA GLU A 131 20.68 1.09 -29.65
C GLU A 131 22.10 1.01 -30.24
N LYS A 132 22.72 2.16 -30.57
CA LYS A 132 24.08 2.20 -31.12
C LYS A 132 25.12 1.77 -30.09
N ILE A 133 24.99 2.22 -28.85
CA ILE A 133 25.91 1.84 -27.75
C ILE A 133 25.81 0.34 -27.47
N TYR A 134 24.59 -0.20 -27.39
CA TYR A 134 24.35 -1.62 -27.20
C TYR A 134 24.91 -2.45 -28.37
N ALA A 135 24.67 -2.01 -29.62
CA ALA A 135 25.21 -2.66 -30.82
C ALA A 135 26.75 -2.66 -30.87
N GLN A 136 27.42 -1.72 -30.19
CA GLN A 136 28.89 -1.63 -30.13
C GLN A 136 29.50 -2.42 -28.96
N SER A 137 28.71 -2.80 -27.95
CA SER A 137 29.23 -3.34 -26.68
C SER A 137 29.62 -4.83 -26.72
N SER A 138 29.61 -5.50 -27.89
CA SER A 138 29.93 -6.93 -28.04
C SER A 138 29.13 -7.85 -27.10
N ILE A 139 27.94 -7.40 -26.67
CA ILE A 139 27.04 -8.14 -25.79
C ILE A 139 26.26 -9.14 -26.66
N PRO A 140 26.18 -10.43 -26.29
CA PRO A 140 25.40 -11.40 -27.05
C PRO A 140 23.94 -10.92 -27.17
N PRO A 141 23.32 -10.98 -28.37
CA PRO A 141 21.96 -10.50 -28.60
C PRO A 141 20.86 -11.39 -27.98
N ALA A 142 21.16 -12.16 -26.94
CA ALA A 142 20.26 -13.19 -26.44
C ALA A 142 20.32 -13.31 -24.91
N ILE A 143 19.66 -12.39 -24.22
CA ILE A 143 18.75 -12.85 -23.18
C ILE A 143 17.43 -13.12 -23.93
N GLU A 144 17.29 -14.36 -24.41
CA GLU A 144 16.06 -14.98 -24.91
C GLU A 144 15.30 -14.30 -26.05
N GLY A 145 15.67 -14.50 -27.34
CA GLY A 145 14.74 -14.38 -28.48
C GLY A 145 13.94 -13.07 -28.66
N ILE A 146 14.13 -12.09 -27.77
CA ILE A 146 13.45 -10.83 -27.61
C ILE A 146 14.41 -9.79 -28.16
N ASN A 147 13.88 -8.86 -28.95
CA ASN A 147 14.68 -7.77 -29.46
C ASN A 147 15.38 -7.00 -28.32
N SER A 148 16.71 -6.89 -28.37
CA SER A 148 17.50 -6.23 -27.31
C SER A 148 17.09 -4.77 -27.09
N VAL A 149 16.63 -4.09 -28.13
CA VAL A 149 16.06 -2.75 -28.05
C VAL A 149 14.74 -2.77 -27.30
N ALA A 150 13.89 -3.76 -27.56
CA ALA A 150 12.62 -3.90 -26.86
C ALA A 150 12.85 -4.10 -25.37
N TRP A 151 13.79 -4.98 -25.04
CA TRP A 151 14.20 -5.24 -23.66
C TRP A 151 14.70 -3.98 -22.96
N LEU A 152 15.62 -3.24 -23.58
CA LEU A 152 16.15 -2.00 -23.03
C LEU A 152 15.06 -0.95 -22.80
N ALA A 153 14.19 -0.75 -23.79
CA ALA A 153 13.10 0.21 -23.70
C ALA A 153 12.10 -0.17 -22.59
N ASN A 154 11.84 -1.46 -22.37
CA ASN A 154 11.04 -1.94 -21.23
C ASN A 154 11.71 -1.64 -19.89
N TYR A 155 13.02 -1.91 -19.77
CA TYR A 155 13.78 -1.61 -18.55
C TYR A 155 13.79 -0.11 -18.23
N MET A 156 14.02 0.73 -19.23
CA MET A 156 13.90 2.19 -19.13
C MET A 156 12.52 2.63 -18.64
N GLY A 157 11.46 1.99 -19.16
CA GLY A 157 10.09 2.23 -18.70
C GLY A 157 9.92 1.95 -17.20
N ARG A 158 10.45 0.84 -16.70
CA ARG A 158 10.41 0.48 -15.28
C ARG A 158 11.14 1.51 -14.40
N LEU A 159 12.34 1.94 -14.79
CA LEU A 159 13.10 2.97 -14.05
C LEU A 159 12.35 4.32 -14.00
N CYS A 160 11.70 4.72 -15.10
CA CYS A 160 10.85 5.90 -15.12
C CYS A 160 9.68 5.78 -14.12
N LEU A 161 9.09 4.60 -13.96
CA LEU A 161 8.03 4.35 -12.97
C LEU A 161 8.54 4.47 -11.52
N GLU A 162 9.71 3.91 -11.22
CA GLU A 162 10.33 4.03 -9.89
C GLU A 162 10.58 5.50 -9.51
N ARG A 163 10.90 6.33 -10.50
CA ARG A 163 11.06 7.79 -10.35
C ARG A 163 9.75 8.58 -10.42
N LYS A 164 8.60 7.90 -10.41
CA LYS A 164 7.25 8.50 -10.46
C LYS A 164 7.01 9.34 -11.73
N LYS A 165 7.56 8.92 -12.88
CA LYS A 165 7.41 9.58 -14.19
C LYS A 165 6.64 8.69 -15.17
N PRO A 166 5.32 8.53 -15.00
CA PRO A 166 4.53 7.60 -15.80
C PRO A 166 4.45 7.99 -17.28
N ASP A 167 4.47 9.28 -17.64
CA ASP A 167 4.41 9.69 -19.06
C ASP A 167 5.65 9.27 -19.85
N LEU A 168 6.83 9.36 -19.25
CA LEU A 168 8.08 8.89 -19.88
C LEU A 168 8.11 7.37 -19.95
N ALA A 169 7.63 6.69 -18.90
CA ALA A 169 7.52 5.24 -18.89
C ALA A 169 6.67 4.73 -20.06
N ILE A 170 5.54 5.38 -20.34
CA ILE A 170 4.65 5.04 -21.47
C ILE A 170 5.40 5.12 -22.80
N VAL A 171 6.18 6.19 -23.04
CA VAL A 171 6.97 6.32 -24.28
C VAL A 171 7.94 5.17 -24.44
N SER A 172 8.65 4.80 -23.37
CA SER A 172 9.61 3.70 -23.39
C SER A 172 8.93 2.35 -23.62
N PHE A 173 7.78 2.07 -22.99
CA PHE A 173 7.02 0.84 -23.23
C PHE A 173 6.44 0.77 -24.65
N VAL A 174 5.95 1.88 -25.20
CA VAL A 174 5.51 1.94 -26.60
C VAL A 174 6.66 1.61 -27.54
N LYS A 175 7.86 2.14 -27.27
CA LYS A 175 9.05 1.82 -28.06
C LYS A 175 9.43 0.34 -27.96
N ALA A 176 9.27 -0.27 -26.78
CA ALA A 176 9.49 -1.69 -26.61
C ALA A 176 8.55 -2.52 -27.49
N ILE A 177 7.26 -2.14 -27.52
CA ILE A 177 6.21 -2.80 -28.30
C ILE A 177 6.40 -2.60 -29.82
N GLU A 178 6.87 -1.44 -30.26
CA GLU A 178 7.21 -1.20 -31.68
C GLU A 178 8.24 -2.19 -32.20
N LYS A 179 9.18 -2.59 -31.34
CA LYS A 179 10.30 -3.47 -31.68
C LYS A 179 9.93 -4.95 -31.49
N GLU A 180 9.13 -5.24 -30.48
CA GLU A 180 8.65 -6.59 -30.15
C GLU A 180 7.14 -6.54 -29.81
N PRO A 181 6.26 -6.71 -30.82
CA PRO A 181 4.81 -6.60 -30.64
C PRO A 181 4.19 -7.66 -29.71
N ASP A 182 4.92 -8.73 -29.40
CA ASP A 182 4.47 -9.79 -28.49
C ASP A 182 5.11 -9.68 -27.09
N TYR A 183 5.75 -8.56 -26.75
CA TYR A 183 6.40 -8.37 -25.46
C TYR A 183 5.41 -8.10 -24.32
N ALA A 184 4.97 -9.15 -23.64
CA ALA A 184 3.96 -9.09 -22.58
C ALA A 184 4.30 -8.10 -21.46
N GLU A 185 5.56 -8.08 -21.01
CA GLU A 185 6.08 -7.20 -19.95
C GLU A 185 5.91 -5.72 -20.29
N ALA A 186 6.14 -5.33 -21.54
CA ALA A 186 6.01 -3.94 -21.96
C ALA A 186 4.55 -3.46 -21.94
N TYR A 187 3.60 -4.32 -22.34
CA TYR A 187 2.17 -4.02 -22.19
C TYR A 187 1.76 -3.93 -20.71
N ALA A 188 2.29 -4.81 -19.85
CA ALA A 188 2.02 -4.75 -18.41
C ALA A 188 2.59 -3.47 -17.77
N GLY A 189 3.81 -3.09 -18.16
CA GLY A 189 4.46 -1.85 -17.75
C GLY A 189 3.65 -0.62 -18.17
N TRP A 190 3.15 -0.60 -19.42
CA TRP A 190 2.26 0.46 -19.90
C TRP A 190 0.96 0.51 -19.09
N GLY A 191 0.29 -0.63 -18.89
CA GLY A 191 -0.89 -0.70 -18.04
C GLY A 191 -0.64 -0.15 -16.63
N HIS A 192 0.53 -0.44 -16.06
CA HIS A 192 0.91 0.08 -14.75
C HIS A 192 1.14 1.59 -14.72
N ALA A 193 1.77 2.14 -15.76
CA ALA A 193 1.94 3.58 -15.89
C ALA A 193 0.59 4.31 -15.95
N LEU A 194 -0.40 3.75 -16.67
CA LEU A 194 -1.75 4.30 -16.76
C LEU A 194 -2.51 4.17 -15.43
N TYR A 195 -2.36 3.05 -14.74
CA TYR A 195 -2.94 2.85 -13.40
C TYR A 195 -2.43 3.89 -12.39
N ILE A 196 -1.12 4.20 -12.39
CA ILE A 196 -0.54 5.26 -11.54
C ILE A 196 -1.13 6.64 -11.87
N LYS A 197 -1.53 6.87 -13.13
CA LYS A 197 -2.21 8.09 -13.57
C LYS A 197 -3.71 8.08 -13.29
N VAL A 198 -4.25 7.07 -12.60
CA VAL A 198 -5.67 6.90 -12.29
C VAL A 198 -6.52 6.77 -13.56
N GLN A 199 -5.95 6.16 -14.60
CA GLN A 199 -6.60 5.87 -15.88
C GLN A 199 -6.96 4.38 -15.96
N ASP A 200 -7.83 3.92 -15.06
CA ASP A 200 -8.08 2.48 -14.81
C ASP A 200 -8.62 1.73 -16.04
N ALA A 201 -9.57 2.30 -16.79
CA ALA A 201 -10.14 1.66 -17.97
C ALA A 201 -9.08 1.41 -19.08
N GLU A 202 -8.19 2.38 -19.28
CA GLU A 202 -7.11 2.27 -20.27
C GLU A 202 -6.02 1.31 -19.79
N ALA A 203 -5.71 1.33 -18.48
CA ALA A 203 -4.80 0.39 -17.86
C ALA A 203 -5.30 -1.06 -18.01
N PHE A 204 -6.59 -1.29 -17.77
CA PHE A 204 -7.25 -2.57 -17.91
C PHE A 204 -7.08 -3.16 -19.32
N GLU A 205 -7.30 -2.36 -20.37
CA GLU A 205 -7.10 -2.82 -21.75
C GLU A 205 -5.65 -3.20 -22.05
N LYS A 206 -4.66 -2.48 -21.51
CA LYS A 206 -3.24 -2.86 -21.68
C LYS A 206 -2.88 -4.14 -20.94
N TYR A 207 -3.42 -4.34 -19.75
CA TYR A 207 -3.26 -5.58 -19.02
C TYR A 207 -3.90 -6.78 -19.73
N LYS A 208 -5.10 -6.61 -20.31
CA LYS A 208 -5.74 -7.65 -21.14
C LYS A 208 -4.87 -8.05 -22.33
N ILE A 209 -4.28 -7.06 -23.02
CA ILE A 209 -3.37 -7.33 -24.11
C ILE A 209 -2.15 -8.10 -23.59
N SER A 210 -1.53 -7.68 -22.50
CA SER A 210 -0.40 -8.40 -21.89
C SER A 210 -0.73 -9.86 -21.59
N LEU A 211 -1.89 -10.15 -20.98
CA LEU A 211 -2.36 -11.52 -20.72
C LEU A 211 -2.58 -12.36 -21.99
N SER A 212 -2.86 -11.71 -23.13
CA SER A 212 -3.00 -12.39 -24.42
C SER A 212 -1.65 -12.75 -25.07
N LYS A 213 -0.56 -12.09 -24.66
CA LYS A 213 0.80 -12.26 -25.22
C LYS A 213 1.63 -13.35 -24.50
N ASN A 214 0.96 -14.32 -23.89
CA ASN A 214 1.58 -15.45 -23.20
C ASN A 214 2.59 -15.04 -22.12
N PRO A 215 2.16 -14.29 -21.08
CA PRO A 215 3.04 -13.88 -19.99
C PRO A 215 3.52 -15.07 -19.16
N SER A 216 4.64 -14.90 -18.45
CA SER A 216 5.04 -15.86 -17.42
C SER A 216 3.98 -15.98 -16.31
N PRO A 217 3.89 -17.13 -15.61
CA PRO A 217 2.91 -17.29 -14.52
C PRO A 217 3.02 -16.24 -13.40
N LYS A 218 4.25 -15.78 -13.12
CA LYS A 218 4.51 -14.70 -12.17
C LYS A 218 3.93 -13.37 -12.66
N LEU A 219 4.25 -12.99 -13.89
CA LEU A 219 3.74 -11.75 -14.48
C LEU A 219 2.21 -11.76 -14.60
N ALA A 220 1.63 -12.89 -15.00
CA ALA A 220 0.18 -13.04 -15.09
C ALA A 220 -0.50 -12.85 -13.72
N TYR A 221 0.09 -13.41 -12.65
CA TYR A 221 -0.39 -13.22 -11.29
C TYR A 221 -0.35 -11.74 -10.88
N GLU A 222 0.76 -11.05 -11.11
CA GLU A 222 0.91 -9.61 -10.82
C GLU A 222 -0.12 -8.77 -11.57
N ILE A 223 -0.36 -9.05 -12.85
CA ILE A 223 -1.36 -8.35 -13.67
C ILE A 223 -2.76 -8.57 -13.12
N LEU A 224 -3.14 -9.83 -12.85
CA LEU A 224 -4.48 -10.15 -12.36
C LEU A 224 -4.74 -9.58 -10.97
N GLN A 225 -3.73 -9.54 -10.10
CA GLN A 225 -3.82 -8.82 -8.81
C GLN A 225 -4.10 -7.32 -9.02
N LYS A 226 -3.40 -6.67 -9.96
CA LYS A 226 -3.61 -5.25 -10.27
C LYS A 226 -5.00 -5.00 -10.82
N ILE A 227 -5.48 -5.82 -11.77
CA ILE A 227 -6.86 -5.73 -12.30
C ILE A 227 -7.88 -5.85 -11.17
N GLY A 228 -7.79 -6.91 -10.35
CA GLY A 228 -8.73 -7.12 -9.24
C GLY A 228 -8.69 -5.98 -8.20
N GLY A 229 -7.57 -5.26 -8.13
CA GLY A 229 -7.29 -4.09 -7.29
C GLY A 229 -7.85 -2.74 -7.74
N MET A 230 -8.27 -2.59 -8.99
CA MET A 230 -8.68 -1.30 -9.57
C MET A 230 -9.92 -0.72 -8.88
N GLN A 231 -9.98 0.61 -8.77
CA GLN A 231 -11.03 1.33 -8.06
C GLN A 231 -11.80 2.26 -9.00
N GLY A 232 -12.84 1.72 -9.65
CA GLY A 232 -13.83 2.50 -10.40
C GLY A 232 -15.23 2.23 -9.89
N LYS A 233 -15.95 3.25 -9.39
CA LYS A 233 -17.30 3.10 -8.78
C LYS A 233 -18.31 2.33 -9.66
N THR A 234 -18.16 2.37 -10.98
CA THR A 234 -19.08 1.74 -11.93
C THR A 234 -18.51 0.45 -12.57
N GLU A 235 -17.19 0.23 -12.47
CA GLU A 235 -16.48 -0.84 -13.21
C GLU A 235 -15.77 -1.83 -12.28
N GLN A 236 -15.74 -1.57 -10.97
CA GLN A 236 -15.03 -2.38 -10.00
C GLN A 236 -15.43 -3.85 -10.11
N GLU A 237 -16.73 -4.15 -10.05
CA GLU A 237 -17.26 -5.52 -10.12
C GLU A 237 -16.88 -6.22 -11.42
N HIS A 238 -16.83 -5.48 -12.53
CA HIS A 238 -16.42 -6.01 -13.84
C HIS A 238 -14.95 -6.46 -13.83
N TYR A 239 -14.05 -5.70 -13.19
CA TYR A 239 -12.65 -6.09 -13.07
C TYR A 239 -12.48 -7.37 -12.25
N GLN A 240 -13.18 -7.50 -11.12
CA GLN A 240 -13.12 -8.73 -10.31
C GLN A 240 -13.69 -9.93 -11.05
N GLN A 241 -14.81 -9.75 -11.77
CA GLN A 241 -15.41 -10.82 -12.56
C GLN A 241 -14.48 -11.26 -13.71
N TYR A 242 -13.84 -10.32 -14.41
CA TYR A 242 -12.87 -10.63 -15.45
C TYR A 242 -11.71 -11.51 -14.95
N VAL A 243 -11.18 -11.22 -13.75
CA VAL A 243 -10.11 -12.04 -13.15
C VAL A 243 -10.58 -13.47 -12.92
N ILE A 244 -11.79 -13.64 -12.36
CA ILE A 244 -12.39 -14.95 -12.11
C ILE A 244 -12.57 -15.71 -13.42
N ASP A 245 -13.20 -15.11 -14.42
CA ASP A 245 -13.50 -15.74 -15.71
C ASP A 245 -12.21 -16.14 -16.44
N THR A 246 -11.17 -15.28 -16.39
CA THR A 246 -9.86 -15.55 -17.00
C THR A 246 -9.19 -16.76 -16.36
N LEU A 247 -9.20 -16.85 -15.03
CA LEU A 247 -8.57 -17.95 -14.28
C LEU A 247 -9.36 -19.26 -14.39
N GLN A 248 -10.68 -19.19 -14.59
CA GLN A 248 -11.50 -20.37 -14.89
C GLN A 248 -11.28 -20.88 -16.31
N ALA A 249 -11.14 -19.98 -17.29
CA ALA A 249 -10.89 -20.34 -18.68
C ALA A 249 -9.45 -20.81 -18.94
N LYS A 250 -8.47 -20.25 -18.22
CA LYS A 250 -7.05 -20.60 -18.32
C LYS A 250 -6.45 -20.87 -16.92
N PRO A 251 -6.75 -22.04 -16.31
CA PRO A 251 -6.31 -22.34 -14.94
C PRO A 251 -4.78 -22.41 -14.77
N ASP A 252 -4.05 -22.73 -15.85
CA ASP A 252 -2.58 -22.89 -15.84
C ASP A 252 -1.83 -21.56 -16.04
N LEU A 253 -2.56 -20.45 -16.18
CA LEU A 253 -1.97 -19.12 -16.36
C LEU A 253 -1.19 -18.67 -15.12
N VAL A 254 -1.54 -19.17 -13.94
CA VAL A 254 -0.84 -18.93 -12.67
C VAL A 254 -0.75 -20.24 -11.89
N LEU A 255 0.14 -20.30 -10.89
CA LEU A 255 0.26 -21.48 -10.03
C LEU A 255 -1.07 -21.78 -9.29
N PRO A 256 -1.41 -23.06 -9.02
CA PRO A 256 -2.71 -23.44 -8.44
C PRO A 256 -3.07 -22.71 -7.13
N LEU A 257 -2.10 -22.56 -6.22
CA LEU A 257 -2.30 -21.81 -4.97
C LEU A 257 -2.67 -20.35 -5.23
N ASN A 258 -1.93 -19.69 -6.12
CA ASN A 258 -2.13 -18.29 -6.49
C ASN A 258 -3.48 -18.09 -7.21
N ARG A 259 -3.89 -19.04 -8.04
CA ARG A 259 -5.19 -19.05 -8.72
C ARG A 259 -6.33 -19.03 -7.71
N ASP A 260 -6.33 -19.98 -6.77
CA ASP A 260 -7.43 -20.14 -5.83
C ASP A 260 -7.49 -18.98 -4.82
N LEU A 261 -6.34 -18.42 -4.43
CA LEU A 261 -6.30 -17.18 -3.64
C LEU A 261 -6.87 -15.98 -4.41
N LEU A 262 -6.48 -15.78 -5.67
CA LEU A 262 -7.02 -14.70 -6.50
C LEU A 262 -8.53 -14.84 -6.71
N ILE A 263 -9.02 -16.05 -7.01
CA ILE A 263 -10.45 -16.30 -7.16
C ILE A 263 -11.17 -15.97 -5.85
N GLY A 264 -10.65 -16.44 -4.71
CA GLY A 264 -11.21 -16.15 -3.39
C GLY A 264 -11.26 -14.66 -3.07
N ASP A 265 -10.15 -13.93 -3.29
CA ASP A 265 -10.05 -12.49 -3.03
C ASP A 265 -11.06 -11.70 -3.88
N ASN A 266 -11.19 -12.03 -5.16
CA ASN A 266 -12.11 -11.35 -6.07
C ASN A 266 -13.58 -11.71 -5.78
N GLN A 267 -13.88 -12.95 -5.42
CA GLN A 267 -15.23 -13.35 -5.00
C GLN A 267 -15.64 -12.68 -3.68
N ALA A 268 -14.71 -12.55 -2.73
CA ALA A 268 -14.95 -11.83 -1.48
C ALA A 268 -15.26 -10.34 -1.72
N ARG A 269 -14.54 -9.68 -2.65
CA ARG A 269 -14.84 -8.29 -3.07
C ARG A 269 -16.21 -8.14 -3.72
N LEU A 270 -16.65 -9.16 -4.47
CA LEU A 270 -18.00 -9.26 -5.04
C LEU A 270 -19.07 -9.68 -4.00
N LYS A 271 -18.71 -9.81 -2.72
CA LYS A 271 -19.57 -10.29 -1.62
C LYS A 271 -20.14 -11.70 -1.84
N GLN A 272 -19.50 -12.50 -2.69
CA GLN A 272 -19.84 -13.91 -2.95
C GLN A 272 -19.08 -14.80 -1.95
N TYR A 273 -19.35 -14.62 -0.66
CA TYR A 273 -18.51 -15.17 0.41
C TYR A 273 -18.49 -16.70 0.46
N GLU A 274 -19.59 -17.39 0.14
CA GLU A 274 -19.62 -18.85 0.08
C GLU A 274 -18.67 -19.42 -0.96
N LYS A 275 -18.60 -18.78 -2.14
CA LYS A 275 -17.65 -19.20 -3.18
C LYS A 275 -16.23 -18.86 -2.79
N ALA A 276 -16.03 -17.69 -2.17
CA ALA A 276 -14.70 -17.28 -1.68
C ALA A 276 -14.16 -18.30 -0.68
N ILE A 277 -15.01 -18.78 0.23
CA ILE A 277 -14.67 -19.86 1.17
C ILE A 277 -14.22 -21.12 0.43
N GLU A 278 -14.94 -21.55 -0.62
CA GLU A 278 -14.56 -22.72 -1.41
C GLU A 278 -13.15 -22.56 -2.02
N ALA A 279 -12.89 -21.41 -2.62
CA ALA A 279 -11.59 -21.11 -3.23
C ALA A 279 -10.46 -21.08 -2.17
N TYR A 280 -10.67 -20.44 -1.02
CA TYR A 280 -9.69 -20.43 0.06
C TYR A 280 -9.47 -21.82 0.70
N GLU A 281 -10.50 -22.65 0.83
CA GLU A 281 -10.35 -24.03 1.30
C GLU A 281 -9.59 -24.90 0.28
N ASN A 282 -9.73 -24.63 -1.03
CA ASN A 282 -8.88 -25.24 -2.06
C ASN A 282 -7.41 -24.83 -1.88
N ALA A 283 -7.15 -23.53 -1.71
CA ALA A 283 -5.82 -23.02 -1.43
C ALA A 283 -5.21 -23.66 -0.16
N LYS A 284 -6.01 -23.78 0.91
CA LYS A 284 -5.62 -24.43 2.18
C LYS A 284 -5.28 -25.90 1.98
N ARG A 285 -5.99 -26.62 1.10
CA ARG A 285 -5.67 -28.02 0.75
C ARG A 285 -4.35 -28.14 -0.02
N ILE A 286 -4.03 -27.17 -0.86
CA ILE A 286 -2.77 -27.15 -1.64
C ILE A 286 -1.58 -26.88 -0.72
N LYS A 287 -1.69 -25.83 0.12
CA LYS A 287 -0.60 -25.40 1.01
C LYS A 287 -1.14 -25.01 2.40
N PRO A 288 -1.31 -25.98 3.32
CA PRO A 288 -1.89 -25.73 4.64
C PRO A 288 -1.06 -24.80 5.53
N ASP A 289 0.25 -24.75 5.36
CA ASP A 289 1.16 -23.91 6.13
C ASP A 289 1.25 -22.46 5.61
N GLN A 290 0.54 -22.14 4.51
CA GLN A 290 0.54 -20.79 3.95
C GLN A 290 -0.33 -19.85 4.79
N GLN A 291 0.32 -19.04 5.62
CA GLN A 291 -0.35 -18.12 6.54
C GLN A 291 -1.32 -17.13 5.85
N SER A 292 -1.01 -16.68 4.63
CA SER A 292 -1.80 -15.66 3.92
C SER A 292 -3.24 -16.09 3.61
N ILE A 293 -3.58 -17.38 3.76
CA ILE A 293 -4.91 -17.94 3.50
C ILE A 293 -5.88 -17.68 4.65
N TYR A 294 -5.39 -17.76 5.90
CA TYR A 294 -6.25 -17.93 7.07
C TYR A 294 -7.06 -16.69 7.44
N VAL A 295 -6.50 -15.49 7.31
CA VAL A 295 -7.23 -14.24 7.63
C VAL A 295 -8.31 -13.95 6.59
N PRO A 296 -8.05 -13.99 5.26
CA PRO A 296 -9.12 -13.87 4.26
C PRO A 296 -10.23 -14.90 4.44
N LEU A 297 -9.88 -16.16 4.73
CA LEU A 297 -10.84 -17.23 5.00
C LEU A 297 -11.67 -16.95 6.26
N ALA A 298 -11.05 -16.50 7.35
CA ALA A 298 -11.75 -16.12 8.57
C ALA A 298 -12.76 -14.98 8.32
N LYS A 299 -12.36 -13.94 7.58
CA LYS A 299 -13.25 -12.84 7.19
C LYS A 299 -14.43 -13.32 6.35
N ALA A 300 -14.20 -14.22 5.39
CA ALA A 300 -15.28 -14.79 4.61
C ALA A 300 -16.24 -15.63 5.49
N TYR A 301 -15.70 -16.37 6.46
CA TYR A 301 -16.52 -17.09 7.45
C TYR A 301 -17.33 -16.18 8.37
N HIS A 302 -16.77 -15.03 8.76
CA HIS A 302 -17.47 -13.99 9.53
C HIS A 302 -18.72 -13.49 8.81
N GLU A 303 -18.58 -13.15 7.54
CA GLU A 303 -19.68 -12.60 6.72
C GLU A 303 -20.84 -13.60 6.54
N VAL A 304 -20.54 -14.89 6.47
CA VAL A 304 -21.55 -15.96 6.44
C VAL A 304 -21.96 -16.44 7.85
N LYS A 305 -21.59 -15.70 8.89
CA LYS A 305 -21.93 -15.93 10.31
C LYS A 305 -21.48 -17.29 10.87
N LYS A 306 -20.39 -17.84 10.35
CA LYS A 306 -19.76 -19.09 10.84
C LYS A 306 -18.61 -18.78 11.80
N TYR A 307 -18.96 -18.22 12.95
CA TYR A 307 -18.01 -17.70 13.94
C TYR A 307 -17.04 -18.74 14.52
N ASP A 308 -17.44 -20.01 14.63
CA ASP A 308 -16.54 -21.08 15.11
C ASP A 308 -15.37 -21.29 14.14
N LYS A 309 -15.66 -21.32 12.83
CA LYS A 309 -14.63 -21.47 11.79
C LYS A 309 -13.78 -20.22 11.63
N GLU A 310 -14.37 -19.04 11.79
CA GLU A 310 -13.63 -17.79 11.85
C GLU A 310 -12.56 -17.86 12.95
N ARG A 311 -12.96 -18.18 14.19
CA ARG A 311 -12.06 -18.28 15.34
C ARG A 311 -10.97 -19.33 15.14
N GLU A 312 -11.31 -20.49 14.58
CA GLU A 312 -10.34 -21.54 14.24
C GLU A 312 -9.25 -21.02 13.29
N ASN A 313 -9.64 -20.35 12.20
CA ASN A 313 -8.71 -19.85 11.21
C ASN A 313 -7.88 -18.66 11.75
N LEU A 314 -8.47 -17.76 12.55
CA LEU A 314 -7.73 -16.69 13.22
C LEU A 314 -6.68 -17.24 14.21
N ARG A 315 -7.04 -18.25 15.02
CA ARG A 315 -6.09 -18.93 15.93
C ARG A 315 -4.96 -19.61 15.17
N THR A 316 -5.26 -20.21 14.02
CA THR A 316 -4.24 -20.82 13.17
C THR A 316 -3.29 -19.77 12.60
N SER A 317 -3.82 -18.64 12.13
CA SER A 317 -3.00 -17.50 11.69
C SER A 317 -2.12 -16.94 12.82
N LEU A 318 -2.67 -16.84 14.03
CA LEU A 318 -1.94 -16.38 15.21
C LEU A 318 -0.82 -17.35 15.55
N HIS A 319 -1.08 -18.66 15.57
CA HIS A 319 -0.07 -19.67 15.80
C HIS A 319 1.13 -19.53 14.86
N TYR A 320 0.90 -19.42 13.54
CA TYR A 320 1.98 -19.22 12.57
C TYR A 320 2.70 -17.88 12.76
N THR A 321 1.97 -16.80 13.10
CA THR A 321 2.59 -15.49 13.41
C THR A 321 3.53 -15.61 14.60
N THR A 322 3.09 -16.25 15.68
CA THR A 322 3.89 -16.42 16.88
C THR A 322 5.14 -17.27 16.63
N GLN A 323 5.06 -18.31 15.79
CA GLN A 323 6.25 -19.09 15.39
C GLN A 323 7.25 -18.23 14.60
N GLN A 324 6.77 -17.37 13.70
CA GLN A 324 7.62 -16.42 12.98
C GLN A 324 8.26 -15.41 13.95
N ILE A 325 7.50 -14.86 14.90
CA ILE A 325 8.03 -13.96 15.94
C ILE A 325 9.18 -14.63 16.69
N ILE A 326 9.00 -15.87 17.15
CA ILE A 326 10.05 -16.61 17.88
C ILE A 326 11.32 -16.76 17.03
N THR A 327 11.16 -17.17 15.76
CA THR A 327 12.28 -17.38 14.83
C THR A 327 13.00 -16.06 14.54
N THR A 328 12.26 -15.00 14.22
CA THR A 328 12.78 -13.67 13.91
C THR A 328 13.44 -13.04 15.13
N GLN A 329 12.89 -13.24 16.33
CA GLN A 329 13.48 -12.78 17.59
C GLN A 329 14.84 -13.46 17.84
N GLN A 330 14.94 -14.77 17.65
CA GLN A 330 16.21 -15.50 17.79
C GLN A 330 17.27 -14.98 16.81
N GLN A 331 16.89 -14.78 15.56
CA GLN A 331 17.78 -14.23 14.53
C GLN A 331 18.21 -12.78 14.84
N THR A 332 17.32 -11.99 15.45
CA THR A 332 17.65 -10.64 15.91
C THR A 332 18.69 -10.68 17.03
N THR A 333 18.49 -11.57 18.02
CA THR A 333 19.43 -11.72 19.15
C THR A 333 20.81 -12.22 18.69
N ASP A 334 20.88 -13.17 17.75
CA ASP A 334 22.15 -13.62 17.16
C ASP A 334 22.90 -12.46 16.48
N LEU A 335 22.19 -11.61 15.72
CA LEU A 335 22.79 -10.43 15.09
C LEU A 335 23.29 -9.41 16.13
N GLU A 336 22.53 -9.17 17.21
CA GLU A 336 22.95 -8.29 18.31
C GLU A 336 24.22 -8.79 19.00
N GLU A 337 24.31 -10.10 19.26
CA GLU A 337 25.50 -10.72 19.85
C GLU A 337 26.71 -10.61 18.91
N ARG A 338 26.52 -10.85 17.61
CA ARG A 338 27.58 -10.71 16.60
C ARG A 338 28.10 -9.28 16.48
N ILE A 339 27.22 -8.28 16.52
CA ILE A 339 27.61 -6.86 16.51
C ILE A 339 28.38 -6.53 17.79
N LYS A 340 27.88 -6.96 18.95
CA LYS A 340 28.56 -6.74 20.23
C LYS A 340 29.96 -7.37 20.26
N GLN A 341 30.11 -8.58 19.74
CA GLN A 341 31.42 -9.24 19.62
C GLN A 341 32.35 -8.48 18.67
N ALA A 342 31.84 -7.91 17.59
CA ALA A 342 32.63 -7.06 16.70
C ALA A 342 33.09 -5.77 17.40
N ASP A 343 32.24 -5.14 18.22
CA ASP A 343 32.57 -3.93 18.98
C ASP A 343 33.56 -4.18 20.14
N ASP A 344 33.43 -5.32 20.84
CA ASP A 344 34.29 -5.71 21.98
C ASP A 344 35.74 -6.06 21.55
N THR A 345 36.02 -6.25 20.25
CA THR A 345 37.39 -6.54 19.75
C THR A 345 38.32 -5.31 19.65
N GLY A 346 37.92 -4.12 20.14
CA GLY A 346 38.83 -2.97 20.26
C GLY A 346 39.85 -3.13 21.41
N PRO A 347 41.02 -2.45 21.45
CA PRO A 347 41.74 -1.63 20.46
C PRO A 347 43.04 -2.30 19.97
N THR A 348 43.20 -3.62 20.06
CA THR A 348 44.46 -4.30 19.66
C THR A 348 44.67 -4.36 18.15
N ILE A 349 43.62 -4.08 17.36
CA ILE A 349 43.63 -4.08 15.88
C ILE A 349 43.29 -2.68 15.33
N LYS A 350 43.09 -1.64 16.18
CA LYS A 350 42.71 -0.29 15.70
C LYS A 350 43.76 0.40 14.82
N GLU A 351 45.00 -0.06 14.85
CA GLU A 351 46.09 0.45 13.98
C GLU A 351 46.20 -0.30 12.64
N SER A 352 45.39 -1.34 12.40
CA SER A 352 45.41 -2.12 11.15
C SER A 352 44.02 -2.36 10.54
N VAL A 353 43.00 -1.57 10.90
CA VAL A 353 41.62 -1.81 10.46
C VAL A 353 41.50 -1.47 8.97
N ASP A 354 41.40 -2.54 8.19
CA ASP A 354 41.07 -2.50 6.77
C ASP A 354 39.60 -2.04 6.57
N LYS A 355 39.34 -1.25 5.52
CA LYS A 355 38.01 -0.69 5.20
C LYS A 355 36.92 -1.75 5.07
N SER A 356 37.32 -3.01 4.85
CA SER A 356 36.47 -4.20 4.78
C SER A 356 35.75 -4.52 6.09
N SER A 357 36.34 -4.24 7.26
CA SER A 357 35.75 -4.57 8.56
C SER A 357 34.73 -3.54 9.07
N GLU A 358 34.95 -2.25 8.80
CA GLU A 358 33.93 -1.19 9.04
C GLU A 358 32.70 -1.39 8.14
N ALA A 359 32.90 -1.79 6.88
CA ALA A 359 31.81 -2.12 5.96
C ALA A 359 30.96 -3.31 6.47
N ASN A 360 31.60 -4.31 7.07
CA ASN A 360 30.91 -5.48 7.63
C ASN A 360 30.04 -5.15 8.85
N VAL A 361 30.50 -4.27 9.76
CA VAL A 361 29.68 -3.85 10.93
C VAL A 361 28.50 -2.98 10.50
N SER A 362 28.70 -2.10 9.50
CA SER A 362 27.61 -1.32 8.92
C SER A 362 26.53 -2.23 8.32
N GLN A 363 26.92 -3.24 7.55
CA GLN A 363 25.98 -4.19 6.96
C GLN A 363 25.20 -4.99 8.02
N LEU A 364 25.89 -5.47 9.07
CA LEU A 364 25.24 -6.17 10.18
C LEU A 364 24.23 -5.26 10.90
N THR A 365 24.56 -3.98 11.06
CA THR A 365 23.67 -2.99 11.69
C THR A 365 22.43 -2.71 10.83
N ASP A 366 22.58 -2.64 9.52
CA ASP A 366 21.47 -2.50 8.57
C ASP A 366 20.56 -3.73 8.60
N ASP A 367 21.13 -4.92 8.60
CA ASP A 367 20.38 -6.18 8.69
C ASP A 367 19.66 -6.31 10.03
N LEU A 368 20.29 -5.92 11.14
CA LEU A 368 19.64 -5.84 12.45
C LEU A 368 18.45 -4.87 12.42
N THR A 369 18.61 -3.71 11.79
CA THR A 369 17.54 -2.71 11.68
C THR A 369 16.35 -3.26 10.89
N LYS A 370 16.59 -3.91 9.75
CA LYS A 370 15.53 -4.58 8.97
C LYS A 370 14.84 -5.66 9.79
N ARG A 371 15.59 -6.43 10.56
CA ARG A 371 15.04 -7.52 11.37
C ARG A 371 14.18 -7.04 12.54
N LYS A 372 14.60 -5.96 13.20
CA LYS A 372 13.78 -5.28 14.22
C LYS A 372 12.48 -4.74 13.65
N GLN A 373 12.52 -4.21 12.42
CA GLN A 373 11.30 -3.78 11.75
C GLN A 373 10.37 -4.96 11.41
N GLU A 374 10.91 -6.05 10.87
CA GLU A 374 10.15 -7.28 10.59
C GLU A 374 9.49 -7.83 11.87
N LEU A 375 10.24 -7.88 12.97
CA LEU A 375 9.73 -8.30 14.27
C LEU A 375 8.58 -7.40 14.74
N ALA A 376 8.73 -6.08 14.64
CA ALA A 376 7.69 -5.13 15.01
C ALA A 376 6.40 -5.34 14.19
N ASP A 377 6.53 -5.62 12.89
CA ASP A 377 5.38 -5.86 12.00
C ASP A 377 4.65 -7.16 12.36
N LEU A 378 5.40 -8.21 12.73
CA LEU A 378 4.83 -9.46 13.21
C LEU A 378 4.13 -9.32 14.56
N GLU A 379 4.73 -8.59 15.51
CA GLU A 379 4.13 -8.30 16.81
C GLU A 379 2.84 -7.49 16.66
N TYR A 380 2.81 -6.49 15.76
CA TYR A 380 1.59 -5.75 15.42
C TYR A 380 0.48 -6.68 14.90
N LYS A 381 0.84 -7.56 13.95
CA LYS A 381 -0.08 -8.53 13.35
C LYS A 381 -0.65 -9.50 14.40
N ALA A 382 0.17 -9.99 15.32
CA ALA A 382 -0.29 -10.85 16.41
C ALA A 382 -1.27 -10.12 17.34
N GLY A 383 -0.99 -8.87 17.71
CA GLY A 383 -1.92 -8.04 18.48
C GLY A 383 -3.25 -7.80 17.75
N GLN A 384 -3.22 -7.57 16.43
CA GLN A 384 -4.43 -7.44 15.62
C GLN A 384 -5.24 -8.74 15.59
N LEU A 385 -4.60 -9.90 15.45
CA LEU A 385 -5.28 -11.20 15.47
C LEU A 385 -5.93 -11.51 16.82
N LEU A 386 -5.28 -11.15 17.93
CA LEU A 386 -5.86 -11.25 19.28
C LEU A 386 -7.09 -10.34 19.42
N LEU A 387 -7.01 -9.14 18.85
CA LEU A 387 -8.13 -8.21 18.82
C LEU A 387 -9.31 -8.74 18.02
N ASP A 388 -9.06 -9.31 16.84
CA ASP A 388 -10.07 -9.94 15.98
C ASP A 388 -10.70 -11.18 16.65
N LEU A 389 -9.94 -11.89 17.49
CA LEU A 389 -10.44 -12.98 18.34
C LEU A 389 -11.26 -12.50 19.54
N ASN A 390 -11.31 -11.19 19.78
CA ASN A 390 -11.93 -10.57 20.97
C ASN A 390 -11.33 -11.09 22.29
N GLU A 391 -10.01 -11.27 22.30
CA GLU A 391 -9.22 -11.62 23.49
C GLU A 391 -8.98 -10.38 24.38
N ASP A 392 -8.37 -10.58 25.55
CA ASP A 392 -8.13 -9.51 26.52
C ASP A 392 -7.27 -8.37 25.94
N VAL A 393 -7.71 -7.13 26.14
CA VAL A 393 -7.01 -5.92 25.66
C VAL A 393 -5.60 -5.80 26.22
N THR A 394 -5.32 -6.42 27.37
CA THR A 394 -3.99 -6.50 27.98
C THR A 394 -3.04 -7.34 27.12
N ASP A 395 -3.50 -8.48 26.60
CA ASP A 395 -2.68 -9.34 25.74
C ASP A 395 -2.41 -8.65 24.40
N VAL A 396 -3.44 -8.03 23.82
CA VAL A 396 -3.29 -7.17 22.63
C VAL A 396 -2.23 -6.09 22.88
N TRP A 397 -2.33 -5.41 24.01
CA TRP A 397 -1.40 -4.33 24.38
C TRP A 397 0.03 -4.82 24.56
N ASN A 398 0.27 -6.02 25.08
CA ASN A 398 1.62 -6.55 25.25
C ASN A 398 2.35 -6.70 23.90
N TYR A 399 1.64 -7.17 22.87
CA TYR A 399 2.18 -7.27 21.51
C TYR A 399 2.37 -5.89 20.86
N TRP A 400 1.37 -5.02 21.00
CA TRP A 400 1.44 -3.67 20.43
C TRP A 400 2.48 -2.78 21.09
N GLN A 401 2.74 -2.93 22.40
CA GLN A 401 3.79 -2.18 23.09
C GLN A 401 5.17 -2.49 22.50
N LYS A 402 5.47 -3.77 22.23
CA LYS A 402 6.73 -4.16 21.58
C LYS A 402 6.86 -3.55 20.17
N THR A 403 5.76 -3.45 19.43
CA THR A 403 5.75 -2.77 18.12
C THR A 403 6.13 -1.30 18.26
N ILE A 404 5.52 -0.61 19.24
CA ILE A 404 5.78 0.81 19.52
C ILE A 404 7.24 1.03 19.89
N ASP A 405 7.79 0.16 20.74
CA ASP A 405 9.16 0.26 21.24
C ASP A 405 10.19 -0.01 20.14
N ALA A 406 9.94 -1.00 19.28
CA ALA A 406 10.84 -1.39 18.20
C ALA A 406 10.78 -0.45 16.99
N ALA A 407 9.59 0.05 16.63
CA ALA A 407 9.36 0.84 15.44
C ALA A 407 8.49 2.07 15.72
N PRO A 408 8.94 3.02 16.56
CA PRO A 408 8.11 4.13 17.06
C PRO A 408 7.65 5.10 15.96
N ALA A 409 8.38 5.21 14.85
CA ALA A 409 8.00 6.07 13.72
C ALA A 409 7.17 5.35 12.64
N SER A 410 6.85 4.06 12.83
CA SER A 410 6.17 3.25 11.82
C SER A 410 4.69 3.58 11.68
N GLU A 411 4.12 3.26 10.52
CA GLU A 411 2.69 3.35 10.29
C GLU A 411 1.90 2.41 11.23
N ASN A 412 2.48 1.27 11.61
CA ASN A 412 1.86 0.34 12.56
C ASN A 412 1.70 0.97 13.95
N THR A 413 2.69 1.74 14.42
CA THR A 413 2.56 2.53 15.65
C THR A 413 1.41 3.55 15.57
N ARG A 414 1.23 4.22 14.43
CA ARG A 414 0.07 5.10 14.21
C ARG A 414 -1.26 4.33 14.23
N LYS A 415 -1.33 3.18 13.55
CA LYS A 415 -2.52 2.31 13.53
C LYS A 415 -2.90 1.78 14.92
N ILE A 416 -1.91 1.48 15.76
CA ILE A 416 -2.14 1.11 17.16
C ILE A 416 -2.81 2.29 17.91
N ALA A 417 -2.33 3.51 17.70
CA ALA A 417 -2.93 4.70 18.30
C ALA A 417 -4.37 4.92 17.81
N ASP A 418 -4.62 4.76 16.52
CA ASP A 418 -5.97 4.82 15.92
C ASP A 418 -6.91 3.77 16.57
N ALA A 419 -6.46 2.52 16.68
CA ALA A 419 -7.25 1.43 17.26
C ALA A 419 -7.59 1.65 18.75
N MET A 420 -6.69 2.31 19.50
CA MET A 420 -6.91 2.72 20.89
C MET A 420 -7.85 3.93 20.98
N TYR A 421 -7.74 4.88 20.05
CA TYR A 421 -8.62 6.04 19.94
C TYR A 421 -10.06 5.60 19.67
N ASP A 422 -10.28 4.71 18.71
CA ASP A 422 -11.61 4.20 18.35
C ASP A 422 -12.29 3.43 19.49
N ARG A 423 -11.50 2.88 20.41
CA ARG A 423 -11.98 2.19 21.64
C ARG A 423 -12.12 3.12 22.83
N HIS A 424 -11.93 4.42 22.64
CA HIS A 424 -11.96 5.44 23.68
C HIS A 424 -10.93 5.23 24.81
N ILE A 425 -9.83 4.51 24.53
CA ILE A 425 -8.71 4.31 25.45
C ILE A 425 -7.75 5.50 25.29
N TRP A 426 -8.23 6.68 25.68
CA TRP A 426 -7.63 7.97 25.33
C TRP A 426 -6.18 8.14 25.79
N GLU A 427 -5.84 7.63 26.98
CA GLU A 427 -4.49 7.76 27.55
C GLU A 427 -3.44 7.02 26.69
N LYS A 428 -3.73 5.76 26.32
CA LYS A 428 -2.85 4.94 25.46
C LYS A 428 -2.78 5.53 24.06
N ALA A 429 -3.90 5.98 23.50
CA ALA A 429 -3.94 6.64 22.19
C ALA A 429 -3.04 7.89 22.16
N VAL A 430 -3.22 8.82 23.10
CA VAL A 430 -2.42 10.06 23.19
C VAL A 430 -0.94 9.75 23.36
N THR A 431 -0.59 8.82 24.25
CA THR A 431 0.81 8.45 24.50
C THR A 431 1.46 7.87 23.24
N THR A 432 0.75 6.98 22.54
CA THR A 432 1.24 6.34 21.32
C THR A 432 1.37 7.32 20.16
N TYR A 433 0.39 8.19 19.93
CA TYR A 433 0.51 9.26 18.92
C TYR A 433 1.67 10.21 19.21
N LYS A 434 1.91 10.56 20.48
CA LYS A 434 3.05 11.40 20.88
C LYS A 434 4.38 10.71 20.57
N VAL A 435 4.50 9.40 20.82
CA VAL A 435 5.67 8.61 20.43
C VAL A 435 5.86 8.64 18.92
N TYR A 436 4.80 8.40 18.14
CA TYR A 436 4.84 8.45 16.68
C TYR A 436 5.28 9.81 16.14
N LEU A 437 4.62 10.89 16.56
CA LEU A 437 4.90 12.25 16.12
C LEU A 437 6.31 12.73 16.50
N LYS A 438 6.84 12.27 17.64
CA LYS A 438 8.20 12.62 18.08
C LYS A 438 9.28 11.95 17.21
N ASN A 439 9.03 10.72 16.77
CA ASN A 439 10.02 9.91 16.06
C ASN A 439 9.89 10.00 14.53
N ASN A 440 8.73 10.42 14.01
CA ASN A 440 8.56 10.66 12.58
C ASN A 440 9.26 11.96 12.16
N LYS A 441 10.38 11.82 11.42
CA LYS A 441 11.19 12.95 10.92
C LYS A 441 10.57 13.66 9.70
N SER A 442 9.46 13.16 9.17
CA SER A 442 8.73 13.76 8.05
C SER A 442 7.95 15.00 8.50
N ALA A 443 7.28 15.67 7.55
CA ALA A 443 6.32 16.72 7.90
C ALA A 443 5.30 16.21 8.94
N PRO A 444 4.84 17.07 9.87
CA PRO A 444 3.94 16.64 10.94
C PRO A 444 2.68 16.01 10.36
N ASP A 445 2.36 14.78 10.76
CA ASP A 445 1.12 14.11 10.35
C ASP A 445 -0.08 14.86 10.96
N PRO A 446 -0.85 15.60 10.14
CA PRO A 446 -1.87 16.48 10.67
C PRO A 446 -3.06 15.73 11.26
N TYR A 447 -3.37 14.52 10.79
CA TYR A 447 -4.47 13.73 11.35
C TYR A 447 -4.13 13.23 12.75
N SER A 448 -2.91 12.72 12.94
CA SER A 448 -2.41 12.33 14.28
C SER A 448 -2.43 13.53 15.24
N LEU A 449 -2.06 14.74 14.80
CA LEU A 449 -2.15 15.95 15.62
C LEU A 449 -3.59 16.27 16.03
N VAL A 450 -4.54 16.16 15.10
CA VAL A 450 -5.97 16.36 15.40
C VAL A 450 -6.48 15.33 16.40
N TYR A 451 -6.22 14.03 16.20
CA TYR A 451 -6.68 12.98 17.11
C TYR A 451 -6.09 13.10 18.51
N VAL A 452 -4.82 13.51 18.64
CA VAL A 452 -4.24 13.86 19.95
C VAL A 452 -5.01 15.01 20.59
N GLY A 453 -5.29 16.07 19.82
CA GLY A 453 -6.08 17.21 20.31
C GLY A 453 -7.45 16.81 20.81
N ILE A 454 -8.17 15.96 20.07
CA ILE A 454 -9.49 15.45 20.43
C ILE A 454 -9.43 14.59 21.69
N ALA A 455 -8.55 13.59 21.72
CA ALA A 455 -8.43 12.69 22.86
C ALA A 455 -8.00 13.42 24.14
N LEU A 456 -7.16 14.45 24.03
CA LEU A 456 -6.83 15.35 25.15
C LEU A 456 -8.03 16.19 25.60
N SER A 457 -8.89 16.62 24.67
CA SER A 457 -10.13 17.32 25.01
C SER A 457 -11.08 16.42 25.81
N CYS A 458 -11.23 15.16 25.39
CA CYS A 458 -12.02 14.15 26.11
C CYS A 458 -11.44 13.83 27.50
N GLN A 459 -10.14 14.07 27.71
CA GLN A 459 -9.48 13.96 29.02
C GLN A 459 -9.49 15.29 29.82
N TYR A 460 -10.22 16.31 29.36
CA TYR A 460 -10.27 17.64 29.98
C TYR A 460 -8.92 18.38 30.01
N GLN A 461 -7.93 17.95 29.21
CA GLN A 461 -6.61 18.56 29.09
C GLN A 461 -6.61 19.68 28.03
N TYR A 462 -7.41 20.70 28.29
CA TYR A 462 -7.78 21.70 27.29
C TYR A 462 -6.63 22.55 26.73
N GLU A 463 -5.62 22.89 27.52
CA GLU A 463 -4.49 23.69 27.04
C GLU A 463 -3.59 22.88 26.08
N GLN A 464 -3.34 21.61 26.41
CA GLN A 464 -2.60 20.73 25.53
C GLN A 464 -3.38 20.46 24.25
N SER A 465 -4.68 20.17 24.36
CA SER A 465 -5.58 19.99 23.22
C SER A 465 -5.52 21.17 22.26
N GLU A 466 -5.65 22.40 22.77
CA GLU A 466 -5.57 23.62 21.95
C GLU A 466 -4.25 23.74 21.19
N ASN A 467 -3.12 23.41 21.85
CA ASN A 467 -1.80 23.47 21.23
C ASN A 467 -1.67 22.48 20.06
N TYR A 468 -2.13 21.23 20.25
CA TYR A 468 -2.08 20.22 19.19
C TYR A 468 -3.00 20.57 18.01
N LEU A 469 -4.22 21.06 18.27
CA LEU A 469 -5.14 21.47 17.22
C LEU A 469 -4.62 22.69 16.43
N LYS A 470 -3.97 23.66 17.09
CA LYS A 470 -3.31 24.78 16.41
C LYS A 470 -2.13 24.34 15.55
N LYS A 471 -1.35 23.35 16.01
CA LYS A 471 -0.28 22.74 15.19
C LYS A 471 -0.85 22.06 13.95
N ALA A 472 -1.98 21.35 14.09
CA ALA A 472 -2.66 20.75 12.94
C ALA A 472 -3.11 21.81 11.93
N LEU A 473 -3.67 22.95 12.38
CA LEU A 473 -4.08 24.05 11.50
C LEU A 473 -2.93 24.67 10.69
N ALA A 474 -1.70 24.63 11.20
CA ALA A 474 -0.53 25.15 10.51
C ALA A 474 -0.15 24.32 9.27
N VAL A 475 -0.67 23.09 9.16
CA VAL A 475 -0.52 22.23 7.98
C VAL A 475 -1.72 22.50 7.07
N LEU A 476 -1.50 22.68 5.76
CA LEU A 476 -2.59 22.90 4.80
C LEU A 476 -3.25 21.57 4.42
N GLY A 477 -4.58 21.50 4.43
CA GLY A 477 -5.32 20.33 3.95
C GLY A 477 -6.70 20.13 4.58
N ASN A 478 -7.37 19.04 4.23
CA ASN A 478 -8.77 18.76 4.62
C ASN A 478 -8.96 18.58 6.14
N HIS A 479 -7.92 18.19 6.87
CA HIS A 479 -7.92 18.06 8.34
C HIS A 479 -8.20 19.40 9.06
N GLN A 480 -8.01 20.54 8.39
CA GLN A 480 -8.29 21.86 8.97
C GLN A 480 -9.75 22.05 9.35
N VAL A 481 -10.68 21.42 8.62
CA VAL A 481 -12.12 21.42 8.96
C VAL A 481 -12.30 20.82 10.36
N LEU A 482 -11.77 19.61 10.57
CA LEU A 482 -11.87 18.90 11.84
C LEU A 482 -11.16 19.65 12.98
N ALA A 483 -9.96 20.19 12.72
CA ALA A 483 -9.23 20.99 13.70
C ALA A 483 -10.00 22.24 14.14
N HIS A 484 -10.65 22.95 13.21
CA HIS A 484 -11.50 24.09 13.52
C HIS A 484 -12.75 23.71 14.30
N ILE A 485 -13.44 22.61 13.94
CA ILE A 485 -14.60 22.10 14.70
C ILE A 485 -14.19 21.88 16.16
N TRP A 486 -13.11 21.16 16.41
CA TRP A 486 -12.69 20.82 17.77
C TRP A 486 -12.15 22.01 18.57
N LEU A 487 -11.49 22.97 17.93
CA LEU A 487 -11.18 24.25 18.57
C LEU A 487 -12.45 25.03 18.91
N GLY A 488 -13.49 24.94 18.07
CA GLY A 488 -14.81 25.48 18.36
C GLY A 488 -15.45 24.84 19.59
N HIS A 489 -15.47 23.49 19.66
CA HIS A 489 -15.98 22.75 20.82
C HIS A 489 -15.22 23.14 22.09
N LEU A 490 -13.89 23.13 22.02
CA LEU A 490 -13.02 23.50 23.14
C LEU A 490 -13.28 24.92 23.65
N ASN A 491 -13.46 25.90 22.76
CA ASN A 491 -13.79 27.26 23.15
C ASN A 491 -15.23 27.38 23.69
N THR A 492 -16.15 26.55 23.20
CA THR A 492 -17.53 26.47 23.72
C THR A 492 -17.52 25.95 25.16
N ASP A 493 -16.75 24.88 25.44
CA ASP A 493 -16.58 24.32 26.79
C ASP A 493 -15.94 25.32 27.75
N LYS A 494 -14.97 26.10 27.26
CA LYS A 494 -14.36 27.24 27.99
C LYS A 494 -15.28 28.47 28.09
N ARG A 495 -16.49 28.43 27.54
CA ARG A 495 -17.46 29.55 27.42
C ARG A 495 -16.92 30.78 26.67
N MET A 496 -15.92 30.61 25.82
CA MET A 496 -15.37 31.64 24.92
C MET A 496 -16.14 31.66 23.60
N PHE A 497 -17.44 31.94 23.67
CA PHE A 497 -18.35 31.81 22.52
C PHE A 497 -17.96 32.60 21.26
N PRO A 498 -17.41 33.83 21.32
CA PRO A 498 -16.95 34.53 20.11
C PRO A 498 -15.83 33.78 19.39
N LYS A 499 -14.86 33.24 20.13
CA LYS A 499 -13.76 32.44 19.55
C LYS A 499 -14.26 31.12 18.98
N ALA A 500 -15.24 30.49 19.64
CA ALA A 500 -15.87 29.29 19.14
C ALA A 500 -16.56 29.55 17.79
N GLU A 501 -17.30 30.66 17.70
CA GLU A 501 -17.97 31.08 16.47
C GLU A 501 -16.97 31.33 15.34
N ASP A 502 -15.86 32.01 15.60
CA ASP A 502 -14.80 32.25 14.60
C ASP A 502 -14.28 30.94 14.01
N HIS A 503 -14.06 29.93 14.85
CA HIS A 503 -13.58 28.62 14.43
C HIS A 503 -14.64 27.84 13.65
N TYR A 504 -15.90 27.79 14.10
CA TYR A 504 -16.96 27.13 13.34
C TYR A 504 -17.23 27.81 11.99
N ARG A 505 -17.18 29.14 11.93
CA ARG A 505 -17.29 29.88 10.66
C ARG A 505 -16.09 29.62 9.75
N ALA A 506 -14.89 29.43 10.30
CA ALA A 506 -13.73 29.00 9.52
C ALA A 506 -13.91 27.59 8.95
N ALA A 507 -14.39 26.63 9.75
CA ALA A 507 -14.73 25.29 9.29
C ALA A 507 -15.80 25.34 8.17
N PHE A 508 -16.84 26.15 8.34
CA PHE A 508 -17.92 26.30 7.35
C PHE A 508 -17.45 26.92 6.04
N ARG A 509 -16.47 27.83 6.07
CA ARG A 509 -15.85 28.36 4.84
C ARG A 509 -15.08 27.29 4.07
N LEU A 510 -14.41 26.37 4.77
CA LEU A 510 -13.67 25.27 4.17
C LEU A 510 -14.60 24.20 3.63
N ASP A 511 -15.60 23.80 4.42
CA ASP A 511 -16.59 22.80 4.04
C ASP A 511 -17.98 23.14 4.59
N SER A 512 -18.76 23.84 3.78
CA SER A 512 -20.17 24.15 4.07
C SER A 512 -21.15 23.02 3.76
N THR A 513 -20.67 21.83 3.39
CA THR A 513 -21.49 20.63 3.13
C THR A 513 -21.41 19.60 4.25
N SER A 514 -20.48 19.76 5.20
CA SER A 514 -20.36 18.88 6.36
C SER A 514 -21.46 19.15 7.38
N TYR A 515 -22.31 18.15 7.63
CA TYR A 515 -23.35 18.21 8.66
C TYR A 515 -22.79 18.60 10.03
N GLN A 516 -21.67 18.00 10.45
CA GLN A 516 -21.03 18.28 11.75
C GLN A 516 -20.66 19.77 11.90
N VAL A 517 -20.21 20.42 10.82
CA VAL A 517 -19.87 21.85 10.83
C VAL A 517 -21.13 22.70 10.95
N ILE A 518 -22.17 22.35 10.19
CA ILE A 518 -23.45 23.07 10.18
C ILE A 518 -24.11 22.96 11.56
N GLU A 519 -24.23 21.75 12.10
CA GLU A 519 -24.79 21.47 13.41
C GLU A 519 -24.07 22.26 14.51
N ALA A 520 -22.74 22.22 14.56
CA ALA A 520 -21.96 22.91 15.58
C ALA A 520 -22.13 24.44 15.51
N LEU A 521 -22.13 25.02 14.30
CA LEU A 521 -22.31 26.46 14.11
C LEU A 521 -23.75 26.90 14.42
N VAL A 522 -24.75 26.18 13.91
CA VAL A 522 -26.18 26.50 14.10
C VAL A 522 -26.55 26.38 15.58
N SER A 523 -26.12 25.31 16.25
CA SER A 523 -26.38 25.10 17.68
C SER A 523 -25.77 26.21 18.53
N LEU A 524 -24.53 26.63 18.23
CA LEU A 524 -23.89 27.75 18.91
C LEU A 524 -24.66 29.07 18.70
N LEU A 525 -25.07 29.37 17.47
CA LEU A 525 -25.78 30.61 17.13
C LEU A 525 -27.19 30.63 17.73
N SER A 526 -27.92 29.51 17.70
CA SER A 526 -29.24 29.36 18.31
C SER A 526 -29.16 29.57 19.83
N GLY A 527 -28.18 28.93 20.50
CA GLY A 527 -27.93 29.11 21.92
C GLY A 527 -27.59 30.55 22.32
N GLN A 528 -27.00 31.33 21.42
CA GLN A 528 -26.74 32.77 21.59
C GLN A 528 -27.94 33.66 21.20
N LYS A 529 -29.07 33.08 20.81
CA LYS A 529 -30.26 33.77 20.28
C LYS A 529 -29.99 34.59 19.01
N LYS A 530 -28.98 34.20 18.23
CA LYS A 530 -28.66 34.79 16.92
C LYS A 530 -29.44 34.08 15.81
N THR A 531 -30.78 34.11 15.91
CA THR A 531 -31.69 33.36 15.03
C THR A 531 -31.45 33.64 13.54
N LYS A 532 -31.27 34.91 13.16
CA LYS A 532 -31.05 35.29 11.75
C LYS A 532 -29.78 34.66 11.17
N ASP A 533 -28.68 34.71 11.92
CA ASP A 533 -27.40 34.16 11.49
C ASP A 533 -27.46 32.62 11.39
N ALA A 534 -28.15 31.97 12.33
CA ALA A 534 -28.34 30.52 12.32
C ALA A 534 -29.14 30.06 11.08
N LEU A 535 -30.23 30.76 10.76
CA LEU A 535 -31.02 30.50 9.55
C LEU A 535 -30.21 30.73 8.27
N GLU A 536 -29.39 31.79 8.22
CA GLU A 536 -28.51 32.07 7.07
C GLU A 536 -27.52 30.92 6.79
N VAL A 537 -26.98 30.30 7.85
CA VAL A 537 -26.10 29.14 7.73
C VAL A 537 -26.85 27.95 7.13
N CYS A 538 -28.07 27.65 7.60
CA CYS A 538 -28.90 26.59 7.05
C CYS A 538 -29.20 26.82 5.56
N GLU A 539 -29.61 28.03 5.17
CA GLU A 539 -29.90 28.36 3.76
C GLU A 539 -28.66 28.18 2.87
N LYS A 540 -27.49 28.67 3.30
CA LYS A 540 -26.24 28.52 2.55
C LYS A 540 -25.82 27.07 2.37
N ALA A 541 -26.05 26.22 3.38
CA ALA A 541 -25.79 24.79 3.27
C ALA A 541 -26.72 24.13 2.25
N MET A 542 -28.03 24.38 2.35
CA MET A 542 -29.04 23.84 1.43
C MET A 542 -28.80 24.28 -0.02
N ASP A 543 -28.50 25.56 -0.26
CA ASP A 543 -28.16 26.08 -1.57
C ASP A 543 -27.00 25.33 -2.24
N LYS A 544 -26.03 24.91 -1.43
CA LYS A 544 -24.88 24.16 -1.93
C LYS A 544 -25.24 22.72 -2.26
N TYR A 545 -26.01 22.04 -1.41
CA TYR A 545 -26.51 20.69 -1.69
C TYR A 545 -27.31 20.63 -3.00
N VAL A 546 -28.19 21.62 -3.24
CA VAL A 546 -28.95 21.71 -4.50
C VAL A 546 -28.03 21.86 -5.71
N LYS A 547 -26.96 22.65 -5.60
CA LYS A 547 -26.00 22.90 -6.70
C LYS A 547 -25.06 21.71 -6.97
N THR A 548 -24.80 20.87 -5.97
CA THR A 548 -23.91 19.71 -6.10
C THR A 548 -24.64 18.43 -6.51
N ALA A 549 -25.97 18.44 -6.53
CA ALA A 549 -26.81 17.29 -6.81
C ALA A 549 -27.13 17.13 -8.30
N PRO A 550 -26.62 16.08 -8.93
CA PRO A 550 -27.52 15.21 -9.66
C PRO A 550 -27.59 13.89 -8.88
N VAL A 551 -28.62 13.81 -8.05
CA VAL A 551 -29.27 12.60 -7.51
C VAL A 551 -28.34 11.58 -6.83
N ALA A 552 -28.15 11.74 -5.52
CA ALA A 552 -27.75 10.66 -4.64
C ALA A 552 -28.58 10.74 -3.36
N ASP A 553 -29.13 9.60 -2.91
CA ASP A 553 -29.98 9.49 -1.70
C ASP A 553 -29.34 10.17 -0.47
N LYS A 554 -28.01 10.14 -0.37
CA LYS A 554 -27.23 10.76 0.70
C LYS A 554 -27.36 12.29 0.80
N GLU A 555 -27.57 12.98 -0.31
CA GLU A 555 -27.75 14.44 -0.28
C GLU A 555 -29.17 14.83 0.15
N GLU A 556 -30.17 13.98 -0.12
CA GLU A 556 -31.52 14.17 0.42
C GLU A 556 -31.56 13.91 1.94
N GLU A 557 -30.86 12.89 2.41
CA GLU A 557 -30.67 12.62 3.85
C GLU A 557 -30.01 13.82 4.56
N ARG A 558 -28.91 14.36 4.02
CA ARG A 558 -28.25 15.57 4.59
C ARG A 558 -29.14 16.79 4.55
N MET A 559 -29.94 16.95 3.50
CA MET A 559 -30.89 18.06 3.40
C MET A 559 -31.99 17.93 4.46
N ALA A 560 -32.44 16.71 4.76
CA ALA A 560 -33.39 16.45 5.83
C ALA A 560 -32.83 16.91 7.20
N GLU A 561 -31.58 16.58 7.49
CA GLU A 561 -30.88 16.98 8.72
C GLU A 561 -30.77 18.51 8.85
N VAL A 562 -30.49 19.23 7.76
CA VAL A 562 -30.44 20.71 7.80
C VAL A 562 -31.82 21.33 7.98
N PHE A 563 -32.89 20.75 7.39
CA PHE A 563 -34.26 21.18 7.69
C PHE A 563 -34.62 20.95 9.15
N TYR A 564 -34.19 19.84 9.74
CA TYR A 564 -34.37 19.57 11.17
C TYR A 564 -33.66 20.62 12.04
N LEU A 565 -32.40 20.95 11.76
CA LEU A 565 -31.67 22.01 12.46
C LEU A 565 -32.35 23.37 12.32
N LYS A 566 -32.82 23.72 11.11
CA LYS A 566 -33.59 24.94 10.86
C LYS A 566 -34.90 24.98 11.68
N GLY A 567 -35.57 23.84 11.80
CA GLY A 567 -36.75 23.68 12.66
C GLY A 567 -36.44 23.92 14.14
N ASN A 568 -35.30 23.41 14.63
CA ASN A 568 -34.85 23.65 16.00
C ASN A 568 -34.58 25.15 16.26
N VAL A 569 -33.98 25.85 15.29
CA VAL A 569 -33.75 27.30 15.39
C VAL A 569 -35.06 28.07 15.58
N TYR A 570 -36.10 27.77 14.77
CA TYR A 570 -37.43 28.38 14.92
C TYR A 570 -38.13 27.98 16.22
N LEU A 571 -37.95 26.73 16.66
CA LEU A 571 -38.50 26.26 17.93
C LEU A 571 -37.90 27.04 19.11
N ASP A 572 -36.59 27.28 19.10
CA ASP A 572 -35.88 28.05 20.13
C ASP A 572 -36.29 29.53 20.16
N SER A 573 -36.62 30.13 19.01
CA SER A 573 -37.10 31.51 18.94
C SER A 573 -38.62 31.66 19.15
N GLY A 574 -39.37 30.55 19.15
CA GLY A 574 -40.80 30.49 19.51
C GLY A 574 -41.77 30.49 18.31
N GLU A 575 -41.25 30.48 17.09
CA GLU A 575 -42.00 30.42 15.83
C GLU A 575 -42.44 28.98 15.53
N LEU A 576 -43.46 28.53 16.27
CA LEU A 576 -43.91 27.13 16.25
C LEU A 576 -44.42 26.65 14.88
N GLU A 577 -45.01 27.53 14.06
CA GLU A 577 -45.53 27.16 12.74
C GLU A 577 -44.40 26.92 11.73
N GLU A 578 -43.42 27.82 11.71
CA GLU A 578 -42.22 27.71 10.88
C GLU A 578 -41.37 26.51 11.29
N ALA A 579 -41.25 26.24 12.60
CA ALA A 579 -40.57 25.05 13.12
C ALA A 579 -41.25 23.76 12.63
N LYS A 580 -42.58 23.68 12.76
CA LYS A 580 -43.39 22.55 12.29
C LYS A 580 -43.25 22.33 10.79
N GLU A 581 -43.23 23.40 10.01
CA GLU A 581 -43.03 23.34 8.56
C GLU A 581 -41.64 22.76 8.21
N CYS A 582 -40.59 23.21 8.88
CA CYS A 582 -39.24 22.70 8.67
C CYS A 582 -39.14 21.21 9.01
N TYR A 583 -39.74 20.75 10.12
CA TYR A 583 -39.79 19.32 10.43
C TYR A 583 -40.56 18.51 9.40
N ARG A 584 -41.67 19.05 8.86
CA ARG A 584 -42.39 18.42 7.75
C ARG A 584 -41.51 18.27 6.51
N MET A 585 -40.73 19.30 6.17
CA MET A 585 -39.79 19.25 5.06
C MET A 585 -38.68 18.21 5.29
N ALA A 586 -38.16 18.11 6.52
CA ALA A 586 -37.20 17.08 6.90
C ALA A 586 -37.78 15.67 6.69
N ILE A 587 -38.99 15.42 7.18
CA ILE A 587 -39.69 14.13 7.04
C ILE A 587 -39.99 13.80 5.56
N ASN A 588 -40.27 14.81 4.74
CA ASN A 588 -40.50 14.60 3.31
C ASN A 588 -39.22 14.21 2.56
N LYS A 589 -38.06 14.66 3.06
CA LYS A 589 -36.74 14.32 2.50
C LYS A 589 -36.22 12.98 3.01
N ASP A 590 -36.41 12.70 4.29
CA ASP A 590 -36.18 11.40 4.90
C ASP A 590 -37.42 10.97 5.69
N GLY A 591 -38.18 10.03 5.09
CA GLY A 591 -39.38 9.47 5.71
C GLY A 591 -39.14 8.81 7.06
N LYS A 592 -37.89 8.41 7.36
CA LYS A 592 -37.47 7.76 8.61
C LYS A 592 -36.85 8.72 9.62
N HIS A 593 -36.86 10.04 9.37
CA HIS A 593 -36.23 11.02 10.25
C HIS A 593 -36.96 11.13 11.61
N VAL A 594 -36.50 10.35 12.60
CA VAL A 594 -37.19 10.18 13.90
C VAL A 594 -37.22 11.47 14.72
N LEU A 595 -36.11 12.21 14.76
CA LEU A 595 -35.99 13.44 15.56
C LEU A 595 -36.93 14.56 15.10
N ALA A 596 -37.09 14.74 13.78
CA ALA A 596 -38.03 15.70 13.22
C ALA A 596 -39.49 15.33 13.56
N ARG A 597 -39.87 14.05 13.47
CA ARG A 597 -41.21 13.58 13.89
C ARG A 597 -41.45 13.81 15.38
N HIS A 598 -40.46 13.52 16.21
CA HIS A 598 -40.53 13.77 17.65
C HIS A 598 -40.81 15.24 17.95
N ASN A 599 -40.00 16.16 17.42
CA ASN A 599 -40.16 17.60 17.68
C ASN A 599 -41.45 18.17 17.08
N MET A 600 -41.89 17.66 15.92
CA MET A 600 -43.18 18.01 15.34
C MET A 600 -44.35 17.56 16.23
N SER A 601 -44.29 16.35 16.78
CA SER A 601 -45.32 15.81 17.70
C SER A 601 -45.46 16.68 18.95
N PHE A 602 -44.32 17.08 19.54
CA PHE A 602 -44.31 17.99 20.67
C PHE A 602 -44.98 19.35 20.38
N ILE A 603 -44.75 19.91 19.19
CA ILE A 603 -45.43 21.15 18.77
C ILE A 603 -46.95 20.93 18.64
N LEU A 604 -47.37 19.82 18.02
CA LEU A 604 -48.79 19.49 17.86
C LEU A 604 -49.52 19.35 19.20
N GLU A 605 -48.88 18.77 20.21
CA GLU A 605 -49.43 18.70 21.58
C GLU A 605 -49.58 20.09 22.20
N LYS A 606 -48.57 20.95 22.09
CA LYS A 606 -48.64 22.34 22.56
C LYS A 606 -49.77 23.12 21.89
N GLN A 607 -50.10 22.77 20.64
CA GLN A 607 -51.19 23.37 19.87
C GLN A 607 -52.57 22.73 20.16
N GLY A 608 -52.66 21.73 21.04
CA GLY A 608 -53.90 21.03 21.36
C GLY A 608 -54.37 20.04 20.29
N ARG A 609 -53.54 19.73 19.29
CA ARG A 609 -53.83 18.81 18.17
C ARG A 609 -53.49 17.37 18.54
N TYR A 610 -54.10 16.87 19.61
CA TYR A 610 -53.73 15.59 20.23
C TYR A 610 -53.91 14.37 19.32
N GLY A 611 -54.87 14.40 18.39
CA GLY A 611 -55.07 13.30 17.43
C GLY A 611 -53.87 13.12 16.51
N GLU A 612 -53.42 14.21 15.89
CA GLU A 612 -52.26 14.20 14.98
C GLU A 612 -50.95 13.95 15.72
N ALA A 613 -50.81 14.51 16.93
CA ALA A 613 -49.66 14.22 17.79
C ALA A 613 -49.56 12.72 18.11
N ARG A 614 -50.69 12.07 18.44
CA ARG A 614 -50.74 10.64 18.75
C ARG A 614 -50.30 9.79 17.55
N ASP A 615 -50.73 10.15 16.34
CA ASP A 615 -50.37 9.42 15.13
C ASP A 615 -48.86 9.50 14.85
N GLU A 616 -48.27 10.68 14.99
CA GLU A 616 -46.82 10.86 14.80
C GLU A 616 -46.00 10.19 15.92
N TRP A 617 -46.45 10.24 17.18
CA TRP A 617 -45.84 9.48 18.27
C TRP A 617 -45.85 7.97 18.02
N GLY A 618 -46.93 7.45 17.43
CA GLY A 618 -47.01 6.03 17.03
C GLY A 618 -45.92 5.66 16.03
N ARG A 619 -45.65 6.53 15.04
CA ARG A 619 -44.58 6.32 14.04
C ARG A 619 -43.18 6.43 14.64
N VAL A 620 -42.97 7.35 15.58
CA VAL A 620 -41.73 7.48 16.35
C VAL A 620 -41.45 6.19 17.14
N ALA A 621 -42.45 5.69 17.87
CA ALA A 621 -42.32 4.46 18.66
C ALA A 621 -42.03 3.22 17.79
N GLN A 622 -42.67 3.11 16.62
CA GLN A 622 -42.38 2.03 15.67
C GLN A 622 -40.92 2.06 15.20
N SER A 623 -40.40 3.25 14.89
CA SER A 623 -39.02 3.43 14.42
C SER A 623 -37.99 3.02 15.49
N TYR A 624 -38.24 3.32 16.77
CA TYR A 624 -37.38 2.90 17.87
C TYR A 624 -37.41 1.39 18.12
N ASN A 625 -38.57 0.75 17.98
CA ASN A 625 -38.72 -0.70 18.13
C ASN A 625 -38.03 -1.49 17.00
N GLU A 626 -38.06 -0.99 15.77
CA GLU A 626 -37.33 -1.58 14.64
C GLU A 626 -35.81 -1.46 14.80
N HIS A 627 -35.31 -0.43 15.49
CA HIS A 627 -33.89 -0.31 15.84
C HIS A 627 -33.47 -1.25 16.98
N THR A 628 -34.33 -1.50 17.98
CA THR A 628 -34.01 -2.40 19.09
C THR A 628 -34.01 -3.87 18.68
N LEU A 629 -34.85 -4.27 17.73
CA LEU A 629 -34.87 -5.63 17.16
C LEU A 629 -33.68 -5.95 16.24
N ASN A 630 -32.97 -4.94 15.73
CA ASN A 630 -31.76 -5.13 14.92
C ASN A 630 -30.47 -5.14 15.77
N LEU A 631 -30.57 -4.90 17.09
CA LEU A 631 -29.46 -4.91 18.05
C LEU A 631 -29.50 -6.09 19.04
N THR A 632 -30.47 -6.99 18.87
CA THR A 632 -30.59 -8.29 19.57
C THR A 632 -30.38 -9.42 18.57
#